data_AF-A0A9P4N0M4-F1
#
_entry.id   AF-A0A9P4N0M4-F1
#
_cell.length_a   1.000
_cell.length_b   1.000
_cell.length_c   1.000
_cell.angle_alpha   90.00
_cell.angle_beta   90.00
_cell.angle_gamma   90.00
#
_symmetry.space_group_name_H-M   'P 1'
#
loop_
_entity.id
_entity.type
_entity.pdbx_description
1 polymer ?
#
loop_
_entity_poly.entity_id
_entity_poly.type
_entity_poly.pdbx_seq_one_letter_code
_entity_poly.pdbx_strand_id
1 'polypeptide(L)'
;MASPESPASSASSGSSRSFNPNRPPTLEDLVNHFVASKRSLNTQTVLWRANETVNTSRELLEENASLSAKNSSIRNIIDEQVDALEAVRRGIDVVEAEVQAEFKQILHDLDASFAGLQSTLTVLRDTPVESVLQPPNTPQKHLFDFIDSATVTNLKDSLRACIDRYNEANKSLNDSNDAFDISLDNLHKSLENVPSTPATESNPSPIPELYRDLEEHAREAAQAFQSLVRHYDLCVTALRHTEGGSAAATQATGDAPVPSSSSLAAPPDPITEEERQEMLTVLFKDAREVEDVVSEIRDRGSEMNFLLTHLESHIGSLRNEDAALNAILRLLARLAAQATSHIGMARAFHASWLEDTRPSLMAGIEEWENQRVFYERFDLAYAELLVEIAARRRRHEKAKRKAEEAQRELDRLWNEDLKAREQFTVKQGDFLPLDIWPGLRDEPRRYEVRALVPERKQRRVGSVEG
;
A
#
# COMPACT_ATOMS: atom_id res chain seq x y z
N MET A 1 -28.67 -40.15 -38.54
CA MET A 1 -29.91 -40.17 -39.35
C MET A 1 -29.89 -38.96 -40.28
N ALA A 2 -30.22 -39.20 -41.55
CA ALA A 2 -30.46 -38.25 -42.64
C ALA A 2 -29.28 -37.35 -43.08
N SER A 3 -28.57 -37.84 -44.11
CA SER A 3 -27.79 -37.06 -45.06
C SER A 3 -28.69 -36.10 -45.85
N PRO A 4 -28.21 -34.92 -46.28
CA PRO A 4 -28.70 -34.28 -47.48
C PRO A 4 -27.86 -34.72 -48.70
N GLU A 5 -28.57 -35.08 -49.76
CA GLU A 5 -28.08 -35.52 -51.05
C GLU A 5 -27.22 -34.45 -51.72
N SER A 6 -26.07 -34.87 -52.24
CA SER A 6 -25.26 -34.10 -53.17
C SER A 6 -26.04 -33.84 -54.46
N PRO A 7 -26.19 -32.60 -54.94
CA PRO A 7 -26.60 -32.40 -56.32
C PRO A 7 -25.43 -32.78 -57.22
N ALA A 8 -25.61 -33.84 -57.99
CA ALA A 8 -24.73 -34.16 -59.11
C ALA A 8 -24.65 -32.94 -60.02
N SER A 9 -23.50 -32.27 -60.02
CA SER A 9 -23.21 -31.23 -61.00
C SER A 9 -23.10 -31.90 -62.36
N SER A 10 -24.15 -31.73 -63.15
CA SER A 10 -24.17 -31.98 -64.58
C SER A 10 -22.90 -31.41 -65.19
N ALA A 11 -22.01 -32.29 -65.64
CA ALA A 11 -20.94 -31.93 -66.54
C ALA A 11 -21.60 -31.37 -67.80
N SER A 12 -21.70 -30.04 -67.87
CA SER A 12 -21.93 -29.36 -69.13
C SER A 12 -20.71 -29.64 -69.98
N SER A 13 -20.90 -30.53 -70.96
CA SER A 13 -19.97 -30.79 -72.04
C SER A 13 -19.73 -29.50 -72.85
N GLY A 14 -18.92 -28.62 -72.29
CA GLY A 14 -18.30 -27.51 -73.00
C GLY A 14 -17.38 -28.13 -74.03
N SER A 15 -17.82 -28.09 -75.28
CA SER A 15 -17.13 -28.62 -76.45
C SER A 15 -15.65 -28.24 -76.43
N SER A 16 -14.81 -29.17 -75.97
CA SER A 16 -13.38 -29.12 -76.11
C SER A 16 -13.12 -29.33 -77.59
N ARG A 17 -13.07 -28.23 -78.37
CA ARG A 17 -12.52 -28.26 -79.72
C ARG A 17 -11.12 -28.84 -79.59
N SER A 18 -10.93 -30.08 -80.04
CA SER A 18 -9.64 -30.73 -80.12
C SER A 18 -8.74 -29.87 -81.00
N PHE A 19 -7.83 -29.13 -80.39
CA PHE A 19 -6.79 -28.39 -81.09
C PHE A 19 -5.87 -29.39 -81.78
N ASN A 20 -5.80 -29.30 -83.09
CA ASN A 20 -4.87 -30.08 -83.90
C ASN A 20 -3.57 -29.27 -83.97
N PRO A 21 -2.44 -29.73 -83.38
CA PRO A 21 -1.18 -28.96 -83.31
C PRO A 21 -0.53 -28.67 -84.68
N ASN A 22 -1.09 -29.22 -85.77
CA ASN A 22 -0.65 -29.00 -87.15
C ASN A 22 -1.61 -28.11 -87.98
N ARG A 23 -2.61 -27.46 -87.37
CA ARG A 23 -3.48 -26.52 -88.08
C ARG A 23 -2.81 -25.13 -88.14
N PRO A 24 -2.73 -24.47 -89.31
CA PRO A 24 -2.22 -23.11 -89.38
C PRO A 24 -3.12 -22.18 -88.53
N PRO A 25 -2.52 -21.28 -87.75
CA PRO A 25 -3.25 -20.42 -86.83
C PRO A 25 -4.23 -19.53 -87.58
N THR A 26 -5.49 -19.52 -87.15
CA THR A 26 -6.53 -18.72 -87.81
C THR A 26 -6.67 -17.34 -87.19
N LEU A 27 -7.13 -16.37 -87.99
CA LEU A 27 -7.41 -15.01 -87.53
C LEU A 27 -8.38 -14.99 -86.33
N GLU A 28 -9.33 -15.92 -86.30
CA GLU A 28 -10.29 -16.08 -85.22
C GLU A 28 -9.62 -16.52 -83.90
N ASP A 29 -8.60 -17.39 -83.97
CA ASP A 29 -7.83 -17.82 -82.81
C ASP A 29 -7.02 -16.64 -82.22
N LEU A 30 -6.39 -15.83 -83.08
CA LEU A 30 -5.65 -14.63 -82.65
C LEU A 30 -6.54 -13.59 -81.99
N VAL A 31 -7.74 -13.35 -82.52
CA VAL A 31 -8.71 -12.43 -81.92
C VAL A 31 -9.21 -12.96 -80.58
N ASN A 32 -9.45 -14.27 -80.46
CA ASN A 32 -9.85 -14.88 -79.18
C ASN A 32 -8.76 -14.77 -78.11
N HIS A 33 -7.49 -15.00 -78.46
CA HIS A 33 -6.36 -14.82 -77.54
C HIS A 33 -6.16 -13.35 -77.14
N PHE A 34 -6.33 -12.42 -78.07
CA PHE A 34 -6.31 -10.98 -77.76
C PHE A 34 -7.43 -10.57 -76.79
N VAL A 35 -8.66 -11.02 -77.02
CA VAL A 35 -9.79 -10.74 -76.12
C VAL A 35 -9.55 -11.34 -74.73
N ALA A 36 -9.04 -12.58 -74.66
CA ALA A 36 -8.70 -13.24 -73.41
C ALA A 36 -7.58 -12.49 -72.66
N SER A 37 -6.54 -12.06 -73.36
CA SER A 37 -5.46 -11.25 -72.80
C SER A 37 -5.94 -9.87 -72.34
N LYS A 38 -6.83 -9.21 -73.08
CA LYS A 38 -7.43 -7.93 -72.65
C LYS A 38 -8.27 -8.11 -71.38
N ARG A 39 -8.99 -9.23 -71.27
CA ARG A 39 -9.76 -9.56 -70.07
C ARG A 39 -8.87 -9.90 -68.87
N SER A 40 -7.76 -10.62 -69.09
CA SER A 40 -6.82 -10.98 -68.02
C SER A 40 -6.14 -9.75 -67.40
N LEU A 41 -5.93 -8.67 -68.17
CA LEU A 41 -5.44 -7.39 -67.66
C LEU A 41 -6.36 -6.73 -66.61
N ASN A 42 -7.63 -7.13 -66.51
CA ASN A 42 -8.51 -6.66 -65.43
C ASN A 42 -8.03 -7.10 -64.01
N THR A 43 -7.07 -8.05 -63.94
CA THR A 43 -6.34 -8.38 -62.71
C THR A 43 -5.51 -7.21 -62.16
N GLN A 44 -5.34 -6.11 -62.90
CA GLN A 44 -4.77 -4.85 -62.41
C GLN A 44 -5.44 -4.36 -61.12
N THR A 45 -6.73 -4.63 -60.93
CA THR A 45 -7.46 -4.31 -59.70
C THR A 45 -6.90 -5.02 -58.47
N VAL A 46 -6.41 -6.25 -58.63
CA VAL A 46 -5.75 -7.02 -57.57
C VAL A 46 -4.42 -6.39 -57.19
N LEU A 47 -3.64 -5.91 -58.17
CA LEU A 47 -2.38 -5.21 -57.91
C LEU A 47 -2.57 -3.87 -57.19
N TRP A 48 -3.59 -3.11 -57.58
CA TRP A 48 -3.87 -1.84 -56.91
C TRP A 48 -4.19 -2.07 -55.43
N ARG A 49 -5.01 -3.09 -55.14
CA ARG A 49 -5.29 -3.52 -53.76
C ARG A 49 -4.05 -4.07 -53.07
N ALA A 50 -3.24 -4.88 -53.75
CA ALA A 50 -1.99 -5.42 -53.19
C ALA A 50 -1.04 -4.30 -52.74
N ASN A 51 -0.92 -3.22 -53.53
CA ASN A 51 -0.11 -2.06 -53.16
C ASN A 51 -0.70 -1.30 -51.95
N GLU A 52 -2.03 -1.16 -51.87
CA GLU A 52 -2.71 -0.63 -50.69
C GLU A 52 -2.42 -1.50 -49.45
N THR A 53 -2.56 -2.82 -49.57
CA THR A 53 -2.26 -3.79 -48.52
C THR A 53 -0.81 -3.72 -48.04
N VAL A 54 0.17 -3.58 -48.92
CA VAL A 54 1.59 -3.42 -48.55
C VAL A 54 1.82 -2.13 -47.76
N ASN A 55 1.20 -1.02 -48.19
CA ASN A 55 1.32 0.25 -47.48
C ASN A 55 0.71 0.19 -46.08
N THR A 56 -0.52 -0.34 -45.95
CA THR A 56 -1.15 -0.57 -44.65
C THR A 56 -0.29 -1.47 -43.78
N SER A 57 0.25 -2.56 -44.33
CA SER A 57 1.10 -3.50 -43.58
C SER A 57 2.41 -2.86 -43.09
N ARG A 58 2.97 -1.91 -43.85
CA ARG A 58 4.15 -1.14 -43.41
C ARG A 58 3.82 -0.24 -42.24
N GLU A 59 2.67 0.46 -42.28
CA GLU A 59 2.20 1.29 -41.16
C GLU A 59 2.01 0.43 -39.90
N LEU A 60 1.42 -0.76 -40.04
CA LEU A 60 1.27 -1.72 -38.93
C LEU A 60 2.62 -2.23 -38.40
N LEU A 61 3.63 -2.44 -39.25
CA LEU A 61 4.98 -2.82 -38.82
C LEU A 61 5.66 -1.73 -37.98
N GLU A 62 5.53 -0.47 -38.39
CA GLU A 62 6.06 0.67 -37.65
C GLU A 62 5.34 0.82 -36.29
N GLU A 63 4.01 0.67 -36.29
CA GLU A 63 3.21 0.71 -35.07
C GLU A 63 3.56 -0.44 -34.12
N ASN A 64 3.80 -1.66 -34.63
CA ASN A 64 4.24 -2.80 -33.84
C ASN A 64 5.49 -2.47 -33.02
N ALA A 65 6.53 -1.95 -33.69
CA ALA A 65 7.79 -1.62 -33.02
C ALA A 65 7.58 -0.58 -31.91
N SER A 66 6.75 0.42 -32.16
CA SER A 66 6.41 1.46 -31.19
C SER A 66 5.61 0.92 -30.00
N LEU A 67 4.51 0.20 -30.25
CA LEU A 67 3.63 -0.33 -29.21
C LEU A 67 4.31 -1.40 -28.37
N SER A 68 5.05 -2.34 -28.97
CA SER A 68 5.76 -3.38 -28.22
C SER A 68 6.80 -2.78 -27.27
N ALA A 69 7.60 -1.83 -27.75
CA ALA A 69 8.59 -1.15 -26.92
C ALA A 69 7.93 -0.35 -25.79
N LYS A 70 6.84 0.37 -26.09
CA LYS A 70 6.08 1.13 -25.09
C LYS A 70 5.45 0.23 -24.04
N ASN A 71 4.78 -0.85 -24.44
CA ASN A 71 4.12 -1.78 -23.53
C ASN A 71 5.13 -2.47 -22.60
N SER A 72 6.27 -2.93 -23.14
CA SER A 72 7.35 -3.51 -22.35
C SER A 72 7.92 -2.51 -21.33
N SER A 73 8.20 -1.28 -21.76
CA SER A 73 8.68 -0.21 -20.87
C SER A 73 7.66 0.11 -19.76
N ILE A 74 6.38 0.22 -20.10
CA ILE A 74 5.32 0.49 -19.12
C ILE A 74 5.18 -0.67 -18.12
N ARG A 75 5.28 -1.93 -18.55
CA ARG A 75 5.27 -3.09 -17.64
C ARG A 75 6.39 -3.00 -16.60
N ASN A 76 7.62 -2.77 -17.06
CA ASN A 76 8.77 -2.63 -16.16
C ASN A 76 8.56 -1.47 -15.17
N ILE A 77 8.06 -0.32 -15.64
CA ILE A 77 7.74 0.81 -14.76
C ILE A 77 6.64 0.44 -13.76
N ILE A 78 5.57 -0.24 -14.19
CA ILE A 78 4.49 -0.68 -13.31
C ILE A 78 5.03 -1.60 -12.22
N ASP A 79 5.85 -2.58 -12.57
CA ASP A 79 6.43 -3.53 -11.62
C ASP A 79 7.30 -2.79 -10.58
N GLU A 80 8.18 -1.88 -11.02
CA GLU A 80 9.00 -1.05 -10.12
C GLU A 80 8.14 -0.17 -9.18
N GLN A 81 7.04 0.40 -9.69
CA GLN A 81 6.16 1.23 -8.87
C GLN A 81 5.30 0.42 -7.89
N VAL A 82 4.90 -0.79 -8.27
CA VAL A 82 4.23 -1.74 -7.35
C VAL A 82 5.17 -2.09 -6.21
N ASP A 83 6.41 -2.48 -6.50
CA ASP A 83 7.43 -2.79 -5.50
C ASP A 83 7.68 -1.61 -4.54
N ALA A 84 7.70 -0.38 -5.06
CA ALA A 84 7.85 0.83 -4.25
C ALA A 84 6.66 1.05 -3.30
N LEU A 85 5.42 0.84 -3.77
CA LEU A 85 4.23 0.96 -2.94
C LEU A 85 4.18 -0.11 -1.85
N GLU A 86 4.58 -1.35 -2.16
CA GLU A 86 4.69 -2.39 -1.15
C GLU A 86 5.79 -2.08 -0.12
N ALA A 87 6.92 -1.50 -0.55
CA ALA A 87 7.97 -1.07 0.36
C ALA A 87 7.46 0.00 1.33
N VAL A 88 6.62 0.93 0.86
CA VAL A 88 5.94 1.91 1.72
C VAL A 88 5.02 1.20 2.72
N ARG A 89 4.20 0.24 2.27
CA ARG A 89 3.31 -0.52 3.14
C ARG A 89 4.06 -1.25 4.25
N ARG A 90 5.15 -1.96 3.90
CA ARG A 90 6.05 -2.63 4.85
C ARG A 90 6.68 -1.63 5.82
N GLY A 91 7.06 -0.45 5.36
CA GLY A 91 7.58 0.61 6.22
C GLY A 91 6.58 1.07 7.27
N ILE A 92 5.29 1.16 6.92
CA ILE A 92 4.21 1.48 7.87
C ILE A 92 4.05 0.35 8.91
N ASP A 93 4.07 -0.91 8.49
CA ASP A 93 3.98 -2.06 9.40
C ASP A 93 5.11 -2.09 10.44
N VAL A 94 6.34 -1.75 10.01
CA VAL A 94 7.49 -1.69 10.92
C VAL A 94 7.27 -0.65 12.02
N VAL A 95 6.80 0.56 11.65
CA VAL A 95 6.51 1.63 12.62
C VAL A 95 5.39 1.21 13.58
N GLU A 96 4.32 0.60 13.08
CA GLU A 96 3.22 0.10 13.92
C GLU A 96 3.73 -0.97 14.90
N ALA A 97 4.50 -1.94 14.42
CA ALA A 97 5.01 -3.05 15.22
C ALA A 97 5.97 -2.58 16.32
N GLU A 98 6.86 -1.62 16.04
CA GLU A 98 7.75 -1.03 17.03
C GLU A 98 6.97 -0.35 18.16
N VAL A 99 5.98 0.48 17.82
CA VAL A 99 5.13 1.16 18.80
C VAL A 99 4.31 0.16 19.61
N GLN A 100 3.73 -0.86 18.99
CA GLN A 100 2.96 -1.89 19.70
C GLN A 100 3.83 -2.73 20.65
N ALA A 101 5.06 -3.03 20.26
CA ALA A 101 5.99 -3.76 21.12
C ALA A 101 6.36 -2.93 22.36
N GLU A 102 6.68 -1.65 22.17
CA GLU A 102 7.00 -0.75 23.28
C GLU A 102 5.79 -0.52 24.20
N PHE A 103 4.60 -0.31 23.62
CA PHE A 103 3.37 -0.14 24.39
C PHE A 103 3.05 -1.35 25.27
N LYS A 104 3.21 -2.57 24.76
CA LYS A 104 3.03 -3.80 25.54
C LYS A 104 4.01 -3.88 26.72
N GLN A 105 5.25 -3.47 26.52
CA GLN A 105 6.24 -3.44 27.59
C GLN A 105 5.85 -2.42 28.67
N ILE A 106 5.46 -1.20 28.27
CA ILE A 106 5.04 -0.16 29.20
C ILE A 106 3.78 -0.57 29.97
N LEU A 107 2.82 -1.25 29.33
CA LEU A 107 1.64 -1.80 30.03
C LEU A 107 2.02 -2.82 31.10
N HIS A 108 2.99 -3.69 30.82
CA HIS A 108 3.47 -4.64 31.83
C HIS A 108 4.10 -3.92 33.02
N ASP A 109 4.92 -2.90 32.78
CA ASP A 109 5.56 -2.12 33.84
C ASP A 109 4.53 -1.29 34.64
N LEU A 110 3.49 -0.80 33.97
CA LEU A 110 2.34 -0.13 34.56
C LEU A 110 1.57 -1.05 35.51
N ASP A 111 1.24 -2.27 35.07
CA ASP A 111 0.54 -3.26 35.89
C ASP A 111 1.39 -3.68 37.11
N ALA A 112 2.70 -3.85 36.92
CA ALA A 112 3.63 -4.18 38.00
C ALA A 112 3.68 -3.09 39.07
N SER A 113 3.79 -1.82 38.66
CA SER A 113 3.80 -0.68 39.58
C SER A 113 2.48 -0.54 40.33
N PHE A 114 1.35 -0.68 39.63
CA PHE A 114 0.03 -0.64 40.24
C PHE A 114 -0.16 -1.76 41.27
N ALA A 115 0.27 -2.98 40.96
CA ALA A 115 0.20 -4.11 41.87
C ALA A 115 1.04 -3.88 43.14
N GLY A 116 2.24 -3.29 42.98
CA GLY A 116 3.09 -2.87 44.10
C GLY A 116 2.40 -1.88 45.03
N LEU A 117 1.85 -0.80 44.46
CA LEU A 117 1.09 0.21 45.20
C LEU A 117 -0.13 -0.41 45.92
N GLN A 118 -0.89 -1.26 45.23
CA GLN A 118 -2.07 -1.93 45.80
C GLN A 118 -1.72 -2.86 46.96
N SER A 119 -0.56 -3.54 46.90
CA SER A 119 -0.04 -4.33 48.01
C SER A 119 0.24 -3.45 49.22
N THR A 120 0.92 -2.32 49.05
CA THR A 120 1.22 -1.37 50.13
C THR A 120 -0.06 -0.79 50.74
N LEU A 121 -1.05 -0.42 49.92
CA LEU A 121 -2.35 0.05 50.42
C LEU A 121 -3.11 -1.02 51.20
N THR A 122 -2.96 -2.30 50.83
CA THR A 122 -3.54 -3.42 51.59
C THR A 122 -2.90 -3.53 52.98
N VAL A 123 -1.57 -3.44 53.08
CA VAL A 123 -0.87 -3.44 54.37
C VAL A 123 -1.37 -2.31 55.28
N LEU A 124 -1.55 -1.10 54.74
CA LEU A 124 -2.05 0.05 55.50
C LEU A 124 -3.52 -0.11 55.93
N ARG A 125 -4.32 -0.85 55.16
CA ARG A 125 -5.70 -1.20 55.54
C ARG A 125 -5.75 -2.22 56.65
N ASP A 126 -4.81 -3.15 56.67
CA ASP A 126 -4.74 -4.22 57.66
C ASP A 126 -4.00 -3.79 58.93
N THR A 127 -3.40 -2.60 58.96
CA THR A 127 -2.65 -2.07 60.11
C THR A 127 -3.53 -1.20 61.00
N PRO A 128 -3.99 -1.70 62.17
CA PRO A 128 -4.85 -0.96 63.08
C PRO A 128 -4.05 0.12 63.82
N VAL A 129 -4.67 1.28 64.04
CA VAL A 129 -4.10 2.32 64.91
C VAL A 129 -4.23 1.90 66.38
N GLU A 130 -3.15 2.00 67.15
CA GLU A 130 -3.15 1.77 68.58
C GLU A 130 -4.26 2.53 69.32
N SER A 131 -5.06 1.78 70.10
CA SER A 131 -6.25 2.29 70.81
C SER A 131 -5.96 3.51 71.70
N VAL A 132 -4.73 3.60 72.21
CA VAL A 132 -4.30 4.66 73.12
C VAL A 132 -4.11 6.01 72.42
N LEU A 133 -3.96 6.02 71.09
CA LEU A 133 -3.90 7.22 70.26
C LEU A 133 -5.28 7.68 69.78
N GLN A 134 -6.30 6.85 70.00
CA GLN A 134 -7.65 7.15 69.55
C GLN A 134 -8.46 7.79 70.69
N PRO A 135 -9.35 8.75 70.38
CA PRO A 135 -10.28 9.28 71.37
C PRO A 135 -11.16 8.16 71.95
N PRO A 136 -11.52 8.23 73.24
CA PRO A 136 -12.40 7.24 73.85
C PRO A 136 -13.74 7.19 73.10
N ASN A 137 -14.23 5.96 72.84
CA ASN A 137 -15.46 5.64 72.10
C ASN A 137 -15.43 5.88 70.57
N THR A 138 -14.25 5.91 69.93
CA THR A 138 -14.16 5.92 68.46
C THR A 138 -14.01 4.51 67.87
N PRO A 139 -14.56 4.24 66.66
CA PRO A 139 -14.38 2.96 65.97
C PRO A 139 -12.90 2.76 65.59
N GLN A 140 -12.46 1.50 65.53
CA GLN A 140 -11.08 1.13 65.18
C GLN A 140 -10.68 1.71 63.83
N LYS A 141 -9.80 2.70 63.84
CA LYS A 141 -9.19 3.25 62.63
C LYS A 141 -7.99 2.43 62.17
N HIS A 142 -7.72 2.44 60.88
CA HIS A 142 -6.52 1.86 60.26
C HIS A 142 -5.67 2.97 59.65
N LEU A 143 -4.40 2.69 59.35
CA LEU A 143 -3.51 3.68 58.73
C LEU A 143 -4.05 4.21 57.40
N PHE A 144 -4.74 3.34 56.65
CA PHE A 144 -5.40 3.72 55.40
C PHE A 144 -6.41 4.87 55.54
N ASP A 145 -7.08 5.02 56.69
CA ASP A 145 -8.09 6.07 56.90
C ASP A 145 -7.50 7.50 56.93
N PHE A 146 -6.17 7.61 56.95
CA PHE A 146 -5.43 8.87 56.94
C PHE A 146 -4.86 9.23 55.56
N ILE A 147 -5.14 8.41 54.55
CA ILE A 147 -4.62 8.56 53.19
C ILE A 147 -5.68 9.16 52.27
N ASP A 148 -5.26 10.03 51.35
CA ASP A 148 -6.12 10.53 50.28
C ASP A 148 -6.21 9.50 49.13
N SER A 149 -7.32 8.77 49.07
CA SER A 149 -7.58 7.79 48.02
C SER A 149 -7.97 8.44 46.67
N ALA A 150 -8.29 9.75 46.66
CA ALA A 150 -8.66 10.44 45.43
C ALA A 150 -7.47 10.58 44.48
N THR A 151 -6.26 10.80 45.00
CA THR A 151 -5.04 10.94 44.17
C THR A 151 -4.76 9.68 43.37
N VAL A 152 -4.84 8.50 43.99
CA VAL A 152 -4.63 7.20 43.34
C VAL A 152 -5.70 6.94 42.29
N THR A 153 -6.96 7.27 42.60
CA THR A 153 -8.10 7.05 41.69
C THR A 153 -8.03 7.96 40.46
N ASN A 154 -7.73 9.25 40.66
CA ASN A 154 -7.59 10.22 39.57
C ASN A 154 -6.45 9.84 38.61
N LEU A 155 -5.32 9.38 39.15
CA LEU A 155 -4.19 8.93 38.34
C LEU A 155 -4.54 7.69 37.52
N LYS A 156 -5.23 6.72 38.14
CA LYS A 156 -5.75 5.54 37.43
C LYS A 156 -6.68 5.92 36.27
N ASP A 157 -7.62 6.83 36.51
CA ASP A 157 -8.57 7.26 35.48
C ASP A 157 -7.86 8.02 34.34
N SER A 158 -6.86 8.84 34.66
CA SER A 158 -6.02 9.53 33.67
C SER A 158 -5.22 8.55 32.79
N LEU A 159 -4.63 7.52 33.40
CA LEU A 159 -3.87 6.51 32.67
C LEU A 159 -4.77 5.63 31.80
N ARG A 160 -5.97 5.31 32.27
CA ARG A 160 -6.97 4.62 31.45
C ARG A 160 -7.36 5.45 30.22
N ALA A 161 -7.62 6.74 30.39
CA ALA A 161 -7.90 7.62 29.26
C ALA A 161 -6.70 7.72 28.29
N CYS A 162 -5.46 7.60 28.78
CA CYS A 162 -4.27 7.52 27.94
C CYS A 162 -4.24 6.23 27.10
N ILE A 163 -4.56 5.09 27.69
CA ILE A 163 -4.67 3.80 27.00
C ILE A 163 -5.79 3.84 25.94
N ASP A 164 -6.93 4.44 26.27
CA ASP A 164 -8.05 4.57 25.34
C ASP A 164 -7.68 5.42 24.11
N ARG A 165 -6.96 6.54 24.31
CA ARG A 165 -6.42 7.37 23.23
C ARG A 165 -5.46 6.61 22.32
N TYR A 166 -4.57 5.80 22.90
CA TYR A 166 -3.69 4.92 22.12
C TYR A 166 -4.48 3.94 21.25
N ASN A 167 -5.46 3.26 21.85
CA ASN A 167 -6.28 2.27 21.14
C ASN A 167 -7.08 2.90 19.99
N GLU A 168 -7.60 4.12 20.19
CA GLU A 168 -8.27 4.88 19.13
C GLU A 168 -7.32 5.24 17.99
N ALA A 169 -6.13 5.74 18.30
CA ALA A 169 -5.11 6.07 17.29
C ALA A 169 -4.63 4.82 16.53
N ASN A 170 -4.40 3.71 17.23
CA ASN A 170 -4.02 2.43 16.63
C ASN A 170 -5.13 1.89 15.73
N LYS A 171 -6.39 1.96 16.17
CA LYS A 171 -7.54 1.57 15.33
C LYS A 171 -7.61 2.41 14.06
N SER A 172 -7.44 3.72 14.17
CA SER A 172 -7.46 4.60 13.00
C SER A 172 -6.33 4.31 12.02
N LEU A 173 -5.16 3.88 12.50
CA LEU A 173 -4.06 3.42 11.65
C LEU A 173 -4.41 2.10 10.97
N ASN A 174 -4.95 1.13 11.70
CA ASN A 174 -5.34 -0.18 11.16
C ASN A 174 -6.41 -0.05 10.09
N ASP A 175 -7.45 0.76 10.31
CA ASP A 175 -8.47 1.05 9.30
C ASP A 175 -7.85 1.66 8.03
N SER A 176 -6.79 2.47 8.18
CA SER A 176 -6.02 3.04 7.06
C SER A 176 -5.18 1.99 6.33
N ASN A 177 -4.54 1.08 7.08
CA ASN A 177 -3.72 0.00 6.55
C ASN A 177 -4.57 -1.01 5.77
N ASP A 178 -5.72 -1.41 6.31
CA ASP A 178 -6.66 -2.30 5.62
C ASP A 178 -7.14 -1.70 4.30
N ALA A 179 -7.43 -0.39 4.28
CA ALA A 179 -7.82 0.31 3.06
C ALA A 179 -6.68 0.35 2.02
N PHE A 180 -5.43 0.47 2.47
CA PHE A 180 -4.26 0.43 1.59
C PHE A 180 -4.06 -0.98 1.02
N ASP A 181 -4.16 -2.02 1.85
CA ASP A 181 -4.03 -3.42 1.45
C ASP A 181 -5.11 -3.84 0.44
N ILE A 182 -6.36 -3.44 0.65
CA ILE A 182 -7.45 -3.64 -0.32
C ILE A 182 -7.11 -2.97 -1.66
N SER A 183 -6.52 -1.78 -1.64
CA SER A 183 -6.17 -1.04 -2.84
C SER A 183 -5.00 -1.69 -3.59
N LEU A 184 -4.01 -2.22 -2.88
CA LEU A 184 -2.89 -3.00 -3.45
C LEU A 184 -3.37 -4.33 -4.04
N ASP A 185 -4.25 -5.06 -3.34
CA ASP A 185 -4.84 -6.30 -3.86
C ASP A 185 -5.68 -6.06 -5.13
N ASN A 186 -6.46 -4.99 -5.16
CA ASN A 186 -7.19 -4.59 -6.37
C ASN A 186 -6.25 -4.22 -7.53
N LEU A 187 -5.10 -3.60 -7.25
CA LEU A 187 -4.08 -3.31 -8.25
C LEU A 187 -3.46 -4.60 -8.80
N HIS A 188 -3.07 -5.55 -7.94
CA HIS A 188 -2.54 -6.85 -8.35
C HIS A 188 -3.53 -7.62 -9.22
N LYS A 189 -4.80 -7.71 -8.79
CA LYS A 189 -5.87 -8.33 -9.59
C LYS A 189 -6.05 -7.64 -10.93
N SER A 190 -5.93 -6.31 -10.97
CA SER A 190 -6.04 -5.57 -12.23
C SER A 190 -4.85 -5.84 -13.16
N LEU A 191 -3.64 -6.00 -12.59
CA LEU A 191 -2.43 -6.33 -13.32
C LEU A 191 -2.47 -7.76 -13.90
N GLU A 192 -2.95 -8.74 -13.13
CA GLU A 192 -3.16 -10.12 -13.60
C GLU A 192 -4.13 -10.21 -14.78
N ASN A 193 -5.11 -9.30 -14.83
CA ASN A 193 -6.09 -9.22 -15.92
C ASN A 193 -5.58 -8.48 -17.16
N VAL A 194 -4.36 -7.91 -17.14
CA VAL A 194 -3.80 -7.24 -18.32
C VAL A 194 -3.50 -8.29 -19.40
N PRO A 195 -4.06 -8.13 -20.62
CA PRO A 195 -3.75 -9.01 -21.73
C PRO A 195 -2.24 -9.04 -21.97
N SER A 196 -1.66 -10.23 -21.94
CA SER A 196 -0.25 -10.40 -22.28
C SER A 196 -0.16 -10.83 -23.72
N THR A 197 0.31 -9.95 -24.60
CA THR A 197 0.65 -10.37 -25.95
C THR A 197 1.79 -11.39 -25.89
N PRO A 198 1.76 -12.45 -26.72
CA PRO A 198 2.76 -13.50 -26.70
C PRO A 198 4.17 -13.04 -27.14
N ALA A 199 4.30 -11.80 -27.62
CA ALA A 199 5.56 -11.20 -27.99
C ALA A 199 6.30 -10.72 -26.71
N THR A 200 7.23 -11.55 -26.24
CA THR A 200 8.14 -11.27 -25.12
C THR A 200 9.56 -11.18 -25.65
N GLU A 201 10.54 -10.76 -24.85
CA GLU A 201 11.96 -10.82 -25.24
C GLU A 201 12.38 -12.22 -25.74
N SER A 202 11.68 -13.27 -25.27
CA SER A 202 11.87 -14.68 -25.62
C SER A 202 11.16 -15.13 -26.92
N ASN A 203 10.17 -14.37 -27.40
CA ASN A 203 9.37 -14.69 -28.58
C ASN A 203 9.20 -13.41 -29.42
N PRO A 204 9.98 -13.23 -30.50
CA PRO A 204 9.89 -12.02 -31.31
C PRO A 204 8.49 -11.88 -31.92
N SER A 205 8.08 -10.63 -32.15
CA SER A 205 6.82 -10.34 -32.85
C SER A 205 6.79 -11.07 -34.20
N PRO A 206 5.66 -11.70 -34.58
CA PRO A 206 5.53 -12.36 -35.88
C PRO A 206 5.41 -11.36 -37.04
N ILE A 207 5.19 -10.07 -36.74
CA ILE A 207 4.89 -9.03 -37.74
C ILE A 207 6.00 -8.83 -38.79
N PRO A 208 7.31 -8.81 -38.46
CA PRO A 208 8.35 -8.68 -39.47
C PRO A 208 8.38 -9.83 -40.48
N GLU A 209 8.09 -11.06 -40.05
CA GLU A 209 8.03 -12.23 -40.94
C GLU A 209 6.78 -12.14 -41.83
N LEU A 210 5.61 -11.88 -41.24
CA LEU A 210 4.34 -11.71 -41.97
C LEU A 210 4.42 -10.56 -43.00
N TYR A 211 5.09 -9.45 -42.67
CA TYR A 211 5.30 -8.34 -43.60
C TYR A 211 6.18 -8.72 -44.78
N ARG A 212 7.29 -9.43 -44.52
CA ARG A 212 8.20 -9.88 -45.57
C ARG A 212 7.50 -10.84 -46.53
N ASP A 213 6.72 -11.79 -46.01
CA ASP A 213 5.98 -12.75 -46.81
C ASP A 213 4.89 -12.04 -47.65
N LEU A 214 4.24 -11.02 -47.09
CA LEU A 214 3.29 -10.16 -47.80
C LEU A 214 3.97 -9.35 -48.93
N GLU A 215 5.15 -8.80 -48.70
CA GLU A 215 5.95 -8.10 -49.73
C GLU A 215 6.38 -9.07 -50.85
N GLU A 216 6.74 -10.31 -50.51
CA GLU A 216 7.05 -11.36 -51.47
C GLU A 216 5.85 -11.68 -52.38
N HIS A 217 4.66 -11.90 -51.81
CA HIS A 217 3.45 -12.11 -52.60
C HIS A 217 3.10 -10.92 -53.50
N ALA A 218 3.29 -9.68 -53.03
CA ALA A 218 3.08 -8.48 -53.83
C ALA A 218 4.05 -8.41 -55.03
N ARG A 219 5.33 -8.73 -54.79
CA ARG A 219 6.37 -8.78 -55.82
C ARG A 219 6.06 -9.84 -56.88
N GLU A 220 5.67 -11.04 -56.45
CA GLU A 220 5.32 -12.15 -57.35
C GLU A 220 4.07 -11.83 -58.18
N ALA A 221 3.03 -11.26 -57.57
CA ALA A 221 1.83 -10.81 -58.28
C ALA A 221 2.15 -9.75 -59.35
N ALA A 222 3.05 -8.81 -59.05
CA ALA A 222 3.50 -7.79 -59.99
C ALA A 222 4.30 -8.38 -61.17
N GLN A 223 5.16 -9.38 -60.91
CA GLN A 223 5.91 -10.10 -61.94
C GLN A 223 4.98 -10.92 -62.87
N ALA A 224 3.99 -11.59 -62.29
CA ALA A 224 2.96 -12.33 -63.03
C ALA A 224 2.13 -11.38 -63.92
N PHE A 225 1.72 -10.22 -63.40
CA PHE A 225 0.99 -9.22 -64.18
C PHE A 225 1.84 -8.61 -65.30
N GLN A 226 3.13 -8.34 -65.06
CA GLN A 226 4.05 -7.87 -66.10
C GLN A 226 4.12 -8.88 -67.26
N SER A 227 4.06 -10.18 -66.96
CA SER A 227 4.01 -11.24 -67.96
C SER A 227 2.70 -11.20 -68.77
N LEU A 228 1.56 -10.93 -68.13
CA LEU A 228 0.27 -10.71 -68.83
C LEU A 228 0.30 -9.48 -69.75
N VAL A 229 0.92 -8.37 -69.32
CA VAL A 229 1.08 -7.16 -70.15
C VAL A 229 1.95 -7.46 -71.37
N ARG A 230 3.06 -8.19 -71.20
CA ARG A 230 3.90 -8.64 -72.32
C ARG A 230 3.13 -9.52 -73.30
N HIS A 231 2.30 -10.44 -72.80
CA HIS A 231 1.46 -11.28 -73.65
C HIS A 231 0.40 -10.47 -74.41
N TYR A 232 -0.18 -9.45 -73.77
CA TYR A 232 -1.11 -8.52 -74.43
C TYR A 232 -0.42 -7.75 -75.56
N ASP A 233 0.76 -7.19 -75.30
CA ASP A 233 1.55 -6.49 -76.32
C ASP A 233 1.97 -7.42 -77.48
N LEU A 234 2.29 -8.69 -77.18
CA LEU A 234 2.55 -9.71 -78.19
C LEU A 234 1.31 -10.00 -79.05
N CYS A 235 0.12 -10.10 -78.44
CA CYS A 235 -1.15 -10.27 -79.16
C CYS A 235 -1.47 -9.08 -80.07
N VAL A 236 -1.25 -7.85 -79.60
CA VAL A 236 -1.41 -6.63 -80.40
C VAL A 236 -0.45 -6.64 -81.59
N THR A 237 0.81 -7.02 -81.36
CA THR A 237 1.83 -7.09 -82.42
C THR A 237 1.45 -8.15 -83.47
N ALA A 238 1.08 -9.36 -83.04
CA ALA A 238 0.64 -10.43 -83.94
C ALA A 238 -0.59 -10.05 -84.79
N LEU A 239 -1.56 -9.32 -84.21
CA LEU A 239 -2.73 -8.81 -84.93
C LEU A 239 -2.41 -7.71 -85.96
N ARG A 240 -1.35 -6.92 -85.75
CA ARG A 240 -0.91 -5.87 -86.69
C ARG A 240 -0.16 -6.42 -87.89
N HIS A 241 0.56 -7.53 -87.71
CA HIS A 241 1.26 -8.23 -88.80
C HIS A 241 0.38 -9.27 -89.53
N THR A 242 -0.89 -9.41 -89.15
CA THR A 242 -1.85 -10.30 -89.82
C THR A 242 -2.85 -9.49 -90.64
N GLU A 243 -2.98 -9.80 -91.93
CA GLU A 243 -3.92 -9.13 -92.83
C GLU A 243 -5.36 -9.19 -92.29
N GLY A 244 -6.00 -8.02 -92.12
CA GLY A 244 -7.35 -7.92 -91.55
C GLY A 244 -7.46 -8.09 -90.03
N GLY A 245 -6.37 -8.37 -89.32
CA GLY A 245 -6.37 -8.64 -87.88
C GLY A 245 -6.76 -7.43 -87.01
N SER A 246 -6.27 -6.24 -87.33
CA SER A 246 -6.66 -5.02 -86.62
C SER A 246 -8.15 -4.67 -86.80
N ALA A 247 -8.72 -4.91 -87.99
CA ALA A 247 -10.14 -4.70 -88.25
C ALA A 247 -11.02 -5.70 -87.49
N ALA A 248 -10.62 -6.98 -87.48
CA ALA A 248 -11.33 -8.04 -86.76
C ALA A 248 -11.29 -7.85 -85.22
N ALA A 249 -10.15 -7.42 -84.68
CA ALA A 249 -10.02 -7.13 -83.24
C ALA A 249 -10.82 -5.88 -82.81
N THR A 250 -10.91 -4.86 -83.66
CA THR A 250 -11.77 -3.68 -83.43
C THR A 250 -13.25 -4.08 -83.43
N GLN A 251 -13.64 -4.98 -84.33
CA GLN A 251 -15.01 -5.51 -84.38
C GLN A 251 -15.35 -6.37 -83.15
N ALA A 252 -14.38 -7.10 -82.59
CA ALA A 252 -14.59 -7.98 -81.44
C ALA A 252 -14.55 -7.25 -80.08
N THR A 253 -13.76 -6.18 -79.96
CA THR A 253 -13.56 -5.48 -78.66
C THR A 253 -14.09 -4.06 -78.60
N GLY A 254 -14.57 -3.50 -79.72
CA GLY A 254 -15.11 -2.15 -79.81
C GLY A 254 -14.06 -1.02 -79.91
N ASP A 255 -12.79 -1.33 -79.65
CA ASP A 255 -11.65 -0.39 -79.72
C ASP A 255 -10.54 -0.95 -80.60
N ALA A 256 -9.76 -0.06 -81.23
CA ALA A 256 -8.57 -0.46 -81.97
C ALA A 256 -7.53 -1.09 -81.02
N PRO A 257 -6.81 -2.16 -81.43
CA PRO A 257 -5.71 -2.71 -80.64
C PRO A 257 -4.60 -1.68 -80.47
N VAL A 258 -4.49 -1.09 -79.29
CA VAL A 258 -3.42 -0.14 -78.93
C VAL A 258 -2.40 -0.86 -78.04
N PRO A 259 -1.10 -0.83 -78.38
CA PRO A 259 -0.05 -1.37 -77.53
C PRO A 259 0.05 -0.57 -76.23
N SER A 260 0.48 -1.24 -75.15
CA SER A 260 0.61 -0.63 -73.82
C SER A 260 1.72 0.44 -73.76
N SER A 261 2.64 0.48 -74.74
CA SER A 261 3.66 1.52 -74.88
C SER A 261 3.42 2.43 -76.10
N SER A 262 3.54 3.75 -75.90
CA SER A 262 3.41 4.79 -76.93
C SER A 262 4.41 4.67 -78.10
N SER A 263 5.43 3.82 -77.99
CA SER A 263 6.52 3.69 -78.97
C SER A 263 6.16 2.88 -80.22
N LEU A 264 5.01 2.20 -80.22
CA LEU A 264 4.64 1.26 -81.27
C LEU A 264 3.58 1.82 -82.25
N ALA A 265 3.25 3.11 -82.20
CA ALA A 265 2.25 3.72 -83.10
C ALA A 265 2.71 3.87 -84.58
N ALA A 266 3.97 3.55 -84.89
CA ALA A 266 4.52 3.56 -86.26
C ALA A 266 4.01 2.36 -87.10
N PRO A 267 4.04 2.43 -88.45
CA PRO A 267 3.73 1.28 -89.32
C PRO A 267 4.61 0.08 -88.94
N PRO A 268 4.08 -1.16 -88.98
CA PRO A 268 4.84 -2.35 -88.61
C PRO A 268 6.11 -2.45 -89.46
N ASP A 269 7.27 -2.59 -88.81
CA ASP A 269 8.51 -2.96 -89.49
C ASP A 269 8.30 -4.35 -90.15
N PRO A 270 8.76 -4.58 -91.38
CA PRO A 270 8.54 -5.86 -92.05
C PRO A 270 9.30 -6.97 -91.31
N ILE A 271 8.57 -7.79 -90.54
CA ILE A 271 9.08 -9.02 -89.93
C ILE A 271 9.22 -10.11 -90.99
N THR A 272 10.24 -10.96 -90.84
CA THR A 272 10.38 -12.15 -91.69
C THR A 272 9.30 -13.17 -91.37
N GLU A 273 8.99 -14.07 -92.32
CA GLU A 273 7.96 -15.11 -92.10
C GLU A 273 8.41 -16.11 -91.01
N GLU A 274 9.72 -16.32 -90.87
CA GLU A 274 10.32 -17.11 -89.80
C GLU A 274 10.11 -16.46 -88.42
N GLU A 275 10.40 -15.16 -88.28
CA GLU A 275 10.14 -14.40 -87.04
C GLU A 275 8.65 -14.35 -86.70
N ARG A 276 7.78 -14.26 -87.72
CA ARG A 276 6.32 -14.32 -87.55
C ARG A 276 5.88 -15.67 -87.01
N GLN A 277 6.43 -16.76 -87.52
CA GLN A 277 6.09 -18.11 -87.08
C GLN A 277 6.59 -18.39 -85.65
N GLU A 278 7.76 -17.91 -85.29
CA GLU A 278 8.28 -17.97 -83.91
C GLU A 278 7.40 -17.17 -82.94
N MET A 279 7.03 -15.93 -83.31
CA MET A 279 6.12 -15.08 -82.52
C MET A 279 4.76 -15.76 -82.27
N LEU A 280 4.16 -16.34 -83.31
CA LEU A 280 2.90 -17.07 -83.19
C LEU A 280 3.06 -18.29 -82.27
N THR A 281 4.17 -19.02 -82.39
CA THR A 281 4.45 -20.19 -81.54
C THR A 281 4.51 -19.81 -80.06
N VAL A 282 5.19 -18.70 -79.73
CA VAL A 282 5.24 -18.16 -78.36
C VAL A 282 3.85 -17.71 -77.89
N LEU A 283 3.11 -17.00 -78.74
CA LEU A 283 1.75 -16.53 -78.41
C LEU A 283 0.81 -17.69 -78.07
N PHE A 284 0.79 -18.77 -78.86
CA PHE A 284 -0.07 -19.93 -78.57
C PHE A 284 0.35 -20.68 -77.31
N LYS A 285 1.63 -20.69 -76.97
CA LYS A 285 2.12 -21.28 -75.72
C LYS A 285 1.64 -20.44 -74.54
N ASP A 286 1.95 -19.15 -74.54
CA ASP A 286 1.58 -18.22 -73.46
C ASP A 286 0.07 -18.16 -73.27
N ALA A 287 -0.71 -18.18 -74.36
CA ALA A 287 -2.17 -18.15 -74.31
C ALA A 287 -2.80 -19.34 -73.56
N ARG A 288 -2.08 -20.46 -73.41
CA ARG A 288 -2.52 -21.60 -72.61
C ARG A 288 -2.26 -21.39 -71.12
N GLU A 289 -1.27 -20.57 -70.78
CA GLU A 289 -0.81 -20.31 -69.42
C GLU A 289 -1.51 -19.07 -68.81
N VAL A 290 -2.13 -18.19 -69.63
CA VAL A 290 -2.78 -16.95 -69.17
C VAL A 290 -3.78 -17.16 -68.04
N GLU A 291 -4.65 -18.16 -68.11
CA GLU A 291 -5.66 -18.38 -67.06
C GLU A 291 -5.02 -18.87 -65.76
N ASP A 292 -3.97 -19.68 -65.84
CA ASP A 292 -3.20 -20.15 -64.69
C ASP A 292 -2.50 -18.98 -64.00
N VAL A 293 -1.88 -18.08 -64.77
CA VAL A 293 -1.25 -16.84 -64.26
C VAL A 293 -2.29 -15.90 -63.63
N VAL A 294 -3.49 -15.79 -64.21
CA VAL A 294 -4.60 -15.03 -63.61
C VAL A 294 -5.05 -15.63 -62.29
N SER A 295 -5.14 -16.97 -62.19
CA SER A 295 -5.44 -17.66 -60.93
C SER A 295 -4.36 -17.38 -59.91
N GLU A 296 -3.08 -17.51 -60.28
CA GLU A 296 -1.96 -17.24 -59.38
C GLU A 296 -2.01 -15.81 -58.82
N ILE A 297 -2.24 -14.79 -59.65
CA ILE A 297 -2.37 -13.40 -59.18
C ILE A 297 -3.50 -13.25 -58.16
N ARG A 298 -4.64 -13.93 -58.38
CA ARG A 298 -5.77 -13.91 -57.43
C ARG A 298 -5.43 -14.64 -56.13
N ASP A 299 -4.77 -15.78 -56.22
CA ASP A 299 -4.38 -16.58 -55.06
C ASP A 299 -3.38 -15.81 -54.19
N ARG A 300 -2.36 -15.18 -54.79
CA ARG A 300 -1.43 -14.27 -54.09
C ARG A 300 -2.16 -13.10 -53.45
N GLY A 301 -3.10 -12.48 -54.16
CA GLY A 301 -3.94 -11.43 -53.60
C GLY A 301 -4.78 -11.90 -52.41
N SER A 302 -5.27 -13.14 -52.42
CA SER A 302 -6.02 -13.71 -51.30
C SER A 302 -5.13 -13.98 -50.08
N GLU A 303 -3.92 -14.49 -50.30
CA GLU A 303 -2.93 -14.74 -49.26
C GLU A 303 -2.47 -13.43 -48.59
N MET A 304 -2.22 -12.38 -49.38
CA MET A 304 -1.91 -11.05 -48.84
C MET A 304 -3.00 -10.50 -47.91
N ASN A 305 -4.28 -10.71 -48.24
CA ASN A 305 -5.39 -10.29 -47.37
C ASN A 305 -5.46 -11.12 -46.09
N PHE A 306 -5.16 -12.41 -46.17
CA PHE A 306 -5.07 -13.29 -45.00
C PHE A 306 -3.95 -12.84 -44.05
N LEU A 307 -2.75 -12.58 -44.59
CA LEU A 307 -1.62 -12.06 -43.83
C LEU A 307 -1.92 -10.69 -43.20
N LEU A 308 -2.56 -9.77 -43.94
CA LEU A 308 -2.98 -8.48 -43.41
C LEU A 308 -3.93 -8.63 -42.22
N THR A 309 -4.90 -9.55 -42.30
CA THR A 309 -5.85 -9.82 -41.20
C THR A 309 -5.12 -10.29 -39.94
N HIS A 310 -4.07 -11.12 -40.10
CA HIS A 310 -3.22 -11.56 -39.01
C HIS A 310 -2.41 -10.40 -38.38
N LEU A 311 -1.85 -9.51 -39.22
CA LEU A 311 -1.17 -8.29 -38.76
C LEU A 311 -2.10 -7.40 -37.94
N GLU A 312 -3.29 -7.12 -38.46
CA GLU A 312 -4.31 -6.30 -37.79
C GLU A 312 -4.75 -6.90 -36.45
N SER A 313 -4.93 -8.22 -36.39
CA SER A 313 -5.28 -8.92 -35.15
C SER A 313 -4.20 -8.78 -34.07
N HIS A 314 -2.93 -8.95 -34.45
CA HIS A 314 -1.81 -8.80 -33.52
C HIS A 314 -1.68 -7.36 -33.01
N ILE A 315 -1.77 -6.37 -33.91
CA ILE A 315 -1.76 -4.94 -33.53
C ILE A 315 -2.96 -4.61 -32.65
N GLY A 316 -4.15 -5.16 -32.94
CA GLY A 316 -5.33 -5.01 -32.09
C GLY A 316 -5.09 -5.52 -30.66
N SER A 317 -4.38 -6.64 -30.51
CA SER A 317 -3.99 -7.16 -29.20
C SER A 317 -3.01 -6.23 -28.47
N LEU A 318 -2.00 -5.70 -29.17
CA LEU A 318 -1.05 -4.72 -28.61
C LEU A 318 -1.72 -3.41 -28.19
N ARG A 319 -2.70 -2.91 -28.96
CA ARG A 319 -3.50 -1.73 -28.61
C ARG A 319 -4.36 -1.96 -27.38
N ASN A 320 -4.97 -3.14 -27.26
CA ASN A 320 -5.76 -3.51 -26.08
C ASN A 320 -4.88 -3.59 -24.83
N GLU A 321 -3.67 -4.15 -24.97
CA GLU A 321 -2.67 -4.16 -23.91
C GLU A 321 -2.22 -2.73 -23.53
N ASP A 322 -1.89 -1.86 -24.49
CA ASP A 322 -1.54 -0.45 -24.22
C ASP A 322 -2.67 0.25 -23.46
N ALA A 323 -3.93 0.08 -23.89
CA ALA A 323 -5.07 0.67 -23.22
C ALA A 323 -5.23 0.17 -21.77
N ALA A 324 -5.04 -1.13 -21.54
CA ALA A 324 -5.09 -1.74 -20.21
C ALA A 324 -3.94 -1.24 -19.32
N LEU A 325 -2.70 -1.23 -19.82
CA LEU A 325 -1.53 -0.70 -19.11
C LEU A 325 -1.69 0.78 -18.74
N ASN A 326 -2.23 1.60 -19.65
CA ASN A 326 -2.54 3.00 -19.34
C ASN A 326 -3.63 3.14 -18.27
N ALA A 327 -4.59 2.21 -18.19
CA ALA A 327 -5.56 2.18 -17.09
C ALA A 327 -4.87 1.84 -15.75
N ILE A 328 -3.95 0.89 -15.73
CA ILE A 328 -3.13 0.55 -14.56
C ILE A 328 -2.28 1.74 -14.10
N LEU A 329 -1.59 2.44 -15.02
CA LEU A 329 -0.81 3.63 -14.68
C LEU A 329 -1.66 4.71 -14.00
N ARG A 330 -2.91 4.90 -14.42
CA ARG A 330 -3.83 5.84 -13.75
C ARG A 330 -4.23 5.36 -12.36
N LEU A 331 -4.40 4.06 -12.17
CA LEU A 331 -4.69 3.46 -10.87
C LEU A 331 -3.49 3.61 -9.92
N LEU A 332 -2.28 3.31 -10.40
CA LEU A 332 -1.03 3.55 -9.68
C LEU A 332 -0.86 5.01 -9.26
N ALA A 333 -1.11 5.96 -10.16
CA ALA A 333 -0.99 7.38 -9.84
C ALA A 333 -1.96 7.80 -8.72
N ARG A 334 -3.18 7.26 -8.70
CA ARG A 334 -4.15 7.49 -7.60
C ARG A 334 -3.68 6.85 -6.31
N LEU A 335 -3.17 5.61 -6.37
CA LEU A 335 -2.70 4.90 -5.20
C LEU A 335 -1.44 5.55 -4.60
N ALA A 336 -0.52 6.04 -5.42
CA ALA A 336 0.63 6.82 -4.97
C ALA A 336 0.21 8.13 -4.27
N ALA A 337 -0.83 8.81 -4.77
CA ALA A 337 -1.38 9.97 -4.08
C ALA A 337 -2.00 9.59 -2.71
N GLN A 338 -2.71 8.46 -2.65
CA GLN A 338 -3.28 7.92 -1.40
C GLN A 338 -2.20 7.45 -0.42
N ALA A 339 -1.10 6.88 -0.90
CA ALA A 339 0.03 6.43 -0.08
C ALA A 339 0.59 7.55 0.78
N THR A 340 0.60 8.79 0.27
CA THR A 340 1.01 9.97 1.07
C THR A 340 0.10 10.19 2.28
N SER A 341 -1.21 9.95 2.13
CA SER A 341 -2.17 10.02 3.24
C SER A 341 -1.94 8.90 4.25
N HIS A 342 -1.70 7.67 3.80
CA HIS A 342 -1.40 6.53 4.67
C HIS A 342 -0.11 6.74 5.46
N ILE A 343 0.95 7.23 4.81
CA ILE A 343 2.20 7.66 5.48
C ILE A 343 1.92 8.76 6.50
N GLY A 344 1.05 9.72 6.16
CA GLY A 344 0.62 10.78 7.07
C GLY A 344 -0.05 10.25 8.34
N MET A 345 -0.94 9.25 8.20
CA MET A 345 -1.60 8.58 9.32
C MET A 345 -0.59 7.84 10.20
N ALA A 346 0.34 7.09 9.61
CA ALA A 346 1.39 6.39 10.35
C ALA A 346 2.28 7.37 11.13
N ARG A 347 2.65 8.51 10.51
CA ARG A 347 3.40 9.57 11.18
C ARG A 347 2.63 10.21 12.32
N ALA A 348 1.33 10.47 12.14
CA ALA A 348 0.49 11.05 13.17
C ALA A 348 0.33 10.09 14.37
N PHE A 349 0.15 8.79 14.11
CA PHE A 349 0.13 7.75 15.14
C PHE A 349 1.46 7.68 15.91
N HIS A 350 2.59 7.67 15.20
CA HIS A 350 3.89 7.65 15.84
C HIS A 350 4.18 8.93 16.65
N ALA A 351 3.76 10.09 16.14
CA ALA A 351 3.87 11.35 16.87
C ALA A 351 3.01 11.36 18.15
N SER A 352 1.74 10.91 18.08
CA SER A 352 0.87 10.84 19.25
C SER A 352 1.38 9.83 20.29
N TRP A 353 2.07 8.77 19.85
CA TRP A 353 2.80 7.88 20.74
C TRP A 353 3.94 8.59 21.47
N LEU A 354 4.87 9.20 20.74
CA LEU A 354 6.08 9.79 21.30
C LEU A 354 5.83 11.04 22.15
N GLU A 355 4.91 11.90 21.73
CA GLU A 355 4.71 13.23 22.32
C GLU A 355 3.71 13.23 23.48
N ASP A 356 2.75 12.29 23.50
CA ASP A 356 1.62 12.31 24.44
C ASP A 356 1.50 11.00 25.22
N THR A 357 1.26 9.88 24.53
CA THR A 357 0.88 8.62 25.20
C THR A 357 2.04 8.05 26.02
N ARG A 358 3.20 7.87 25.40
CA ARG A 358 4.39 7.30 26.03
C ARG A 358 4.84 8.10 27.26
N PRO A 359 5.08 9.42 27.20
CA PRO A 359 5.50 10.18 28.37
C PRO A 359 4.43 10.19 29.48
N SER A 360 3.14 10.22 29.12
CA SER A 360 2.06 10.17 30.11
C SER A 360 2.04 8.85 30.88
N LEU A 361 2.23 7.72 30.19
CA LEU A 361 2.31 6.40 30.83
C LEU A 361 3.55 6.27 31.71
N MET A 362 4.71 6.70 31.23
CA MET A 362 5.95 6.66 32.01
C MET A 362 5.87 7.53 33.27
N ALA A 363 5.33 8.74 33.15
CA ALA A 363 5.11 9.61 34.30
C ALA A 363 4.11 9.01 35.31
N GLY A 364 3.09 8.31 34.83
CA GLY A 364 2.15 7.58 35.69
C GLY A 364 2.78 6.44 36.47
N ILE A 365 3.66 5.67 35.82
CA ILE A 365 4.46 4.62 36.48
C ILE A 365 5.32 5.24 37.59
N GLU A 366 6.05 6.31 37.28
CA GLU A 366 6.89 7.01 38.25
C GLU A 366 6.06 7.54 39.44
N GLU A 367 4.89 8.12 39.18
CA GLU A 367 4.01 8.65 40.22
C GLU A 367 3.45 7.53 41.12
N TRP A 368 3.07 6.37 40.58
CA TRP A 368 2.66 5.23 41.39
C TRP A 368 3.79 4.67 42.26
N GLU A 369 5.01 4.57 41.73
CA GLU A 369 6.18 4.19 42.55
C GLU A 369 6.47 5.23 43.65
N ASN A 370 6.39 6.52 43.35
CA ASN A 370 6.57 7.58 44.34
C ASN A 370 5.52 7.50 45.45
N GLN A 371 4.25 7.28 45.11
CA GLN A 371 3.16 7.09 46.07
C GLN A 371 3.40 5.83 46.92
N ARG A 372 3.81 4.73 46.29
CA ARG A 372 4.14 3.49 47.00
C ARG A 372 5.24 3.72 48.03
N VAL A 373 6.36 4.34 47.65
CA VAL A 373 7.48 4.66 48.55
C VAL A 373 7.03 5.59 49.67
N PHE A 374 6.20 6.60 49.37
CA PHE A 374 5.65 7.48 50.38
C PHE A 374 4.83 6.70 51.43
N TYR A 375 3.97 5.79 50.99
CA TYR A 375 3.13 4.98 51.87
C TYR A 375 3.91 3.94 52.68
N GLU A 376 4.95 3.33 52.11
CA GLU A 376 5.87 2.46 52.86
C GLU A 376 6.61 3.24 53.96
N ARG A 377 7.03 4.49 53.66
CA ARG A 377 7.66 5.36 54.66
C ARG A 377 6.67 5.84 55.73
N PHE A 378 5.40 6.04 55.37
CA PHE A 378 4.35 6.39 56.32
C PHE A 378 4.12 5.25 57.34
N ASP A 379 4.08 4.01 56.88
CA ASP A 379 3.99 2.83 57.76
C ASP A 379 5.17 2.75 58.73
N LEU A 380 6.40 2.93 58.22
CA LEU A 380 7.60 2.95 59.05
C LEU A 380 7.59 4.08 60.08
N ALA A 381 7.22 5.30 59.67
CA ALA A 381 7.14 6.45 60.56
C ALA A 381 6.08 6.24 61.66
N TYR A 382 5.00 5.51 61.35
CA TYR A 382 4.01 5.12 62.35
C TYR A 382 4.61 4.16 63.40
N ALA A 383 5.36 3.14 62.97
CA ALA A 383 6.06 2.25 63.90
C ALA A 383 7.04 3.00 64.81
N GLU A 384 7.81 3.94 64.26
CA GLU A 384 8.73 4.81 65.02
C GLU A 384 7.99 5.71 66.02
N LEU A 385 6.82 6.23 65.63
CA LEU A 385 5.97 7.04 66.52
C LEU A 385 5.55 6.23 67.75
N LEU A 386 5.18 4.96 67.61
CA LEU A 386 4.81 4.09 68.73
C LEU A 386 5.97 3.92 69.72
N VAL A 387 7.19 3.71 69.20
CA VAL A 387 8.40 3.62 70.03
C VAL A 387 8.65 4.93 70.79
N GLU A 388 8.52 6.08 70.13
CA GLU A 388 8.71 7.39 70.75
C GLU A 388 7.65 7.68 71.82
N ILE A 389 6.39 7.30 71.61
CA ILE A 389 5.33 7.41 72.62
C ILE A 389 5.69 6.61 73.88
N ALA A 390 6.13 5.36 73.71
CA ALA A 390 6.57 4.54 74.83
C ALA A 390 7.78 5.15 75.55
N ALA A 391 8.75 5.69 74.81
CA ALA A 391 9.92 6.37 75.37
C ALA A 391 9.54 7.63 76.16
N ARG A 392 8.60 8.45 75.65
CA ARG A 392 8.06 9.63 76.35
C ARG A 392 7.33 9.25 77.63
N ARG A 393 6.52 8.20 77.61
CA ARG A 393 5.87 7.66 78.82
C ARG A 393 6.88 7.25 79.88
N ARG A 394 7.91 6.47 79.51
CA ARG A 394 8.97 6.07 80.44
C ARG A 394 9.71 7.26 81.03
N ARG A 395 10.04 8.27 80.21
CA ARG A 395 10.67 9.52 80.68
C ARG A 395 9.75 10.29 81.63
N HIS A 396 8.46 10.39 81.30
CA HIS A 396 7.46 11.04 82.13
C HIS A 396 7.31 10.34 83.48
N GLU A 397 7.13 9.01 83.50
CA GLU A 397 7.04 8.23 84.75
C GLU A 397 8.32 8.33 85.58
N LYS A 398 9.50 8.34 84.95
CA LYS A 398 10.77 8.56 85.68
C LYS A 398 10.82 9.95 86.32
N ALA A 399 10.37 10.99 85.62
CA ALA A 399 10.30 12.35 86.15
C ALA A 399 9.29 12.46 87.28
N LYS A 400 8.09 11.87 87.11
CA LYS A 400 7.04 11.79 88.13
C LYS A 400 7.53 11.09 89.38
N ARG A 401 8.18 9.93 89.26
CA ARG A 401 8.76 9.19 90.40
C ARG A 401 9.79 10.04 91.15
N LYS A 402 10.63 10.80 90.43
CA LYS A 402 11.60 11.71 91.05
C LYS A 402 10.93 12.89 91.76
N ALA A 403 9.86 13.44 91.20
CA ALA A 403 9.05 14.47 91.86
C ALA A 403 8.40 13.94 93.14
N GLU A 404 7.85 12.72 93.11
CA GLU A 404 7.28 12.06 94.29
C GLU A 404 8.34 11.75 95.36
N GLU A 405 9.54 11.28 94.96
CA GLU A 405 10.67 11.10 95.87
C GLU A 405 11.08 12.42 96.53
N ALA A 406 11.14 13.51 95.76
CA ALA A 406 11.44 14.84 96.29
C ALA A 406 10.36 15.35 97.26
N GLN A 407 9.07 15.15 96.93
CA GLN A 407 7.98 15.50 97.84
C GLN A 407 8.07 14.72 99.16
N ARG A 408 8.32 13.40 99.10
CA ARG A 408 8.49 12.57 100.30
C ARG A 408 9.65 13.04 101.17
N GLU A 409 10.76 13.46 100.57
CA GLU A 409 11.90 13.99 101.32
C GLU A 409 11.61 15.36 101.95
N LEU A 410 10.90 16.25 101.24
CA LEU A 410 10.44 17.53 101.80
C LEU A 410 9.48 17.31 102.98
N ASP A 411 8.54 16.37 102.85
CA ASP A 411 7.61 16.00 103.93
C ASP A 411 8.37 15.41 105.14
N ARG A 412 9.43 14.62 104.90
CA ARG A 412 10.30 14.09 105.96
C ARG A 412 11.02 15.21 106.73
N LEU A 413 11.67 16.14 106.01
CA LEU A 413 12.37 17.28 106.63
C LEU A 413 11.41 18.21 107.39
N TRP A 414 10.21 18.43 106.86
CA TRP A 414 9.18 19.20 107.55
C TRP A 414 8.78 18.55 108.89
N ASN A 415 8.57 17.22 108.90
CA ASN A 415 8.27 16.48 110.13
C ASN A 415 9.45 16.48 111.13
N GLU A 416 10.69 16.44 110.64
CA GLU A 416 11.89 16.56 111.48
C GLU A 416 12.00 17.95 112.15
N ASP A 417 11.79 19.04 111.40
CA ASP A 417 11.76 20.42 111.95
C ASP A 417 10.60 20.58 112.95
N LEU A 418 9.40 20.09 112.61
CA LEU A 418 8.23 20.13 113.50
C LEU A 418 8.54 19.46 114.85
N LYS A 419 9.08 18.24 114.83
CA LYS A 419 9.49 17.51 116.05
C LYS A 419 10.58 18.24 116.82
N ALA A 420 11.57 18.82 116.13
CA ALA A 420 12.64 19.57 116.77
C ALA A 420 12.11 20.83 117.49
N ARG A 421 11.18 21.56 116.86
CA ARG A 421 10.50 22.73 117.44
C ARG A 421 9.60 22.35 118.61
N GLU A 422 8.85 21.25 118.51
CA GLU A 422 8.05 20.72 119.63
C GLU A 422 8.95 20.36 120.81
N GLN A 423 10.04 19.63 120.58
CA GLN A 423 11.00 19.28 121.62
C GLN A 423 11.67 20.52 122.25
N PHE A 424 12.00 21.53 121.44
CA PHE A 424 12.53 22.79 121.92
C PHE A 424 11.51 23.52 122.80
N THR A 425 10.25 23.58 122.35
CA THR A 425 9.14 24.20 123.09
C THR A 425 8.90 23.50 124.43
N VAL A 426 8.91 22.17 124.47
CA VAL A 426 8.78 21.39 125.73
C VAL A 426 9.95 21.67 126.68
N LYS A 427 11.18 21.82 126.17
CA LYS A 427 12.37 21.99 127.01
C LYS A 427 12.60 23.42 127.50
N GLN A 428 12.28 24.41 126.67
CA GLN A 428 12.68 25.81 126.88
C GLN A 428 11.50 26.80 126.83
N GLY A 429 10.32 26.37 126.39
CA GLY A 429 9.17 27.25 126.15
C GLY A 429 8.66 27.96 127.41
N ASP A 430 8.74 27.32 128.57
CA ASP A 430 8.32 27.90 129.85
C ASP A 430 9.26 29.01 130.35
N PHE A 431 10.48 29.09 129.80
CA PHE A 431 11.51 30.05 130.18
C PHE A 431 11.68 31.19 129.17
N LEU A 432 10.92 31.18 128.06
CA LEU A 432 11.02 32.17 127.00
C LEU A 432 9.75 33.04 126.95
N PRO A 433 9.87 34.37 127.11
CA PRO A 433 8.76 35.30 126.88
C PRO A 433 8.24 35.19 125.45
N LEU A 434 6.91 35.27 125.28
CA LEU A 434 6.23 35.06 124.00
C LEU A 434 6.59 36.10 122.92
N ASP A 435 7.14 37.24 123.31
CA ASP A 435 7.46 38.39 122.45
C ASP A 435 8.92 38.43 121.99
N ILE A 436 9.79 37.51 122.45
CA ILE A 436 11.22 37.51 122.11
C ILE A 436 11.47 37.26 120.62
N TRP A 437 10.61 36.46 119.97
CA TRP A 437 10.65 36.20 118.54
C TRP A 437 9.24 35.83 118.03
N PRO A 438 8.67 36.57 117.07
CA PRO A 438 7.34 36.28 116.52
C PRO A 438 7.21 34.87 115.94
N GLY A 439 8.30 34.32 115.40
CA GLY A 439 8.30 33.00 114.77
C GLY A 439 8.44 31.81 115.72
N LEU A 440 8.50 32.05 117.04
CA LEU A 440 8.76 31.01 118.04
C LEU A 440 7.67 29.93 118.10
N ARG A 441 6.43 30.27 117.71
CA ARG A 441 5.29 29.34 117.62
C ARG A 441 4.82 29.09 116.18
N ASP A 442 5.52 29.64 115.19
CA ASP A 442 5.13 29.43 113.79
C ASP A 442 5.36 27.99 113.38
N GLU A 443 4.41 27.43 112.64
CA GLU A 443 4.59 26.13 111.98
C GLU A 443 5.77 26.19 110.99
N PRO A 444 6.51 25.07 110.82
CA PRO A 444 7.53 24.99 109.78
C PRO A 444 6.95 25.26 108.40
N ARG A 445 7.73 25.95 107.55
CA ARG A 445 7.32 26.24 106.18
C ARG A 445 7.16 24.95 105.38
N ARG A 446 6.01 24.79 104.71
CA ARG A 446 5.74 23.63 103.85
C ARG A 446 6.16 23.93 102.41
N TYR A 447 6.81 22.95 101.77
CA TYR A 447 7.21 23.01 100.37
C TYR A 447 6.49 21.92 99.57
N GLU A 448 6.02 22.26 98.38
CA GLU A 448 5.29 21.34 97.49
C GLU A 448 5.93 21.28 96.10
N VAL A 449 6.10 20.07 95.57
CA VAL A 449 6.52 19.81 94.20
C VAL A 449 5.28 19.75 93.32
N ARG A 450 5.16 20.71 92.38
CA ARG A 450 4.04 20.76 91.45
C ARG A 450 4.51 20.58 90.01
N ALA A 451 3.80 19.74 89.26
CA ALA A 451 4.00 19.65 87.82
C ALA A 451 3.49 20.93 87.15
N LEU A 452 4.35 21.61 86.40
CA LEU A 452 3.96 22.78 85.62
C LEU A 452 3.48 22.32 84.25
N VAL A 453 2.24 22.65 83.90
CA VAL A 453 1.78 22.55 82.52
C VAL A 453 2.43 23.72 81.77
N PRO A 454 3.22 23.48 80.71
CA PRO A 454 3.80 24.59 79.95
C PRO A 454 2.67 25.42 79.33
N GLU A 455 2.68 26.74 79.56
CA GLU A 455 1.78 27.66 78.87
C GLU A 455 2.00 27.55 77.36
N ARG A 456 0.95 27.21 76.61
CA ARG A 456 0.95 27.35 75.15
C ARG A 456 1.12 28.83 74.84
N LYS A 457 2.35 29.26 74.52
CA LYS A 457 2.57 30.57 73.90
C LYS A 457 1.74 30.64 72.63
N GLN A 458 0.59 31.31 72.69
CA GLN A 458 -0.15 31.73 71.51
C GLN A 458 0.79 32.65 70.72
N ARG A 459 1.35 32.14 69.62
CA ARG A 459 1.90 33.01 68.59
C ARG A 459 0.72 33.83 68.06
N ARG A 460 0.60 35.09 68.52
CA ARG A 460 -0.21 36.11 67.88
C ARG A 460 0.29 36.24 66.43
N VAL A 461 -0.44 35.67 65.48
CA VAL A 461 -0.39 36.11 64.09
C VAL A 461 -1.03 37.49 64.10
N GLY A 462 -0.26 38.52 63.78
CA GLY A 462 -0.78 39.88 63.65
C GLY A 462 -1.80 39.92 62.53
N SER A 463 -3.00 40.42 62.85
CA SER A 463 -3.87 41.03 61.84
C SER A 463 -3.11 42.15 61.15
N VAL A 464 -3.01 42.06 59.84
CA VAL A 464 -2.85 43.23 58.97
C VAL A 464 -4.22 43.42 58.33
N GLU A 465 -4.99 44.36 58.88
CA GLU A 465 -6.02 45.09 58.14
C GLU A 465 -5.40 46.43 57.72
N GLY A 466 -5.61 46.82 56.46
CA GLY A 466 -5.19 48.11 55.90
C GLY A 466 -4.50 47.97 54.56
#